data_AF-A0A8T2JQS7-F1
#
_entry.id   AF-A0A8T2JQS7-F1
#
_cell.length_a   1.000
_cell.length_b   1.000
_cell.length_c   1.000
_cell.angle_alpha   90.00
_cell.angle_beta   90.00
_cell.angle_gamma   90.00
#
_symmetry.space_group_name_H-M   'P 1'
#
loop_
_entity.id
_entity.type
_entity.pdbx_description
1 polymer ?
#
loop_
_entity_poly.entity_id
_entity_poly.type
_entity_poly.pdbx_seq_one_letter_code
_entity_poly.pdbx_strand_id
1 'polypeptide(L)'
;ANVQKEIEKVIGSSWPQSEHRKLVPYTNAVIHETQRFADIIPLNVPHATTRDVTFKGYVLPKGTPVIPMLSPILNDKDRFQRPDEFYPQHFLDSEGNFIRNENFLPFSTGTFKGNS
;
A
#
# COMPACT_ATOMS: atom_id res chain seq x y z
N ALA A 1 20.46 -3.27 -9.28
CA ALA A 1 21.62 -2.34 -9.27
C ALA A 1 21.27 -0.94 -8.76
N ASN A 2 20.14 -0.34 -9.15
CA ASN A 2 19.82 1.06 -8.78
C ASN A 2 19.65 1.32 -7.28
N VAL A 3 19.01 0.40 -6.54
CA VAL A 3 18.86 0.49 -5.07
C VAL A 3 20.21 0.53 -4.36
N GLN A 4 21.12 -0.40 -4.69
CA GLN A 4 22.46 -0.46 -4.08
C GLN A 4 23.23 0.85 -4.33
N LYS A 5 23.22 1.35 -5.57
CA LYS A 5 23.88 2.63 -5.91
C LYS A 5 23.32 3.82 -5.14
N GLU A 6 22.00 3.88 -4.96
CA GLU A 6 21.36 4.95 -4.20
C GLU A 6 21.74 4.89 -2.71
N ILE A 7 21.72 3.69 -2.11
CA ILE A 7 22.13 3.46 -0.73
C ILE A 7 23.61 3.82 -0.53
N GLU A 8 24.50 3.34 -1.41
CA GLU A 8 25.93 3.65 -1.35
C GLU A 8 26.19 5.15 -1.46
N LYS A 9 25.44 5.86 -2.30
CA LYS A 9 25.58 7.31 -2.47
C LYS A 9 25.10 8.11 -1.24
N VAL A 10 24.00 7.69 -0.62
CA VAL A 10 23.32 8.47 0.42
C VAL A 10 23.75 8.08 1.83
N ILE A 11 23.88 6.78 2.08
CA ILE A 11 24.19 6.20 3.39
C ILE A 11 25.66 5.77 3.44
N GLY A 12 26.21 5.29 2.32
CA GLY A 12 27.59 4.82 2.25
C GLY A 12 27.84 3.66 3.21
N SER A 13 28.89 3.80 4.04
CA SER A 13 29.25 2.80 5.05
C SER A 13 28.62 3.05 6.43
N SER A 14 27.78 4.06 6.57
CA SER A 14 27.09 4.36 7.82
C SER A 14 25.91 3.42 8.07
N TRP A 15 25.42 3.37 9.31
CA TRP A 15 24.23 2.60 9.63
C TRP A 15 22.97 3.25 9.05
N PRO A 16 22.08 2.47 8.40
CA PRO A 16 20.78 2.98 7.97
C PRO A 16 19.94 3.47 9.15
N GLN A 17 19.25 4.59 8.97
CA GLN A 17 18.35 5.21 9.93
C GLN A 17 17.03 5.57 9.25
N SER A 18 15.98 5.79 10.03
CA SER A 18 14.64 6.06 9.51
C SER A 18 14.57 7.36 8.69
N GLU A 19 15.41 8.32 9.05
CA GLU A 19 15.57 9.64 8.46
C GLU A 19 16.10 9.53 7.03
N HIS A 20 16.95 8.54 6.75
CA HIS A 20 17.48 8.29 5.41
C HIS A 20 16.39 7.92 4.41
N ARG A 21 15.22 7.44 4.85
CA ARG A 21 14.12 7.04 3.96
C ARG A 21 13.71 8.14 2.99
N LYS A 22 13.74 9.40 3.41
CA LYS A 22 13.41 10.56 2.56
C LYS A 22 14.48 10.89 1.52
N LEU A 23 15.71 10.39 1.73
CA LEU A 23 16.87 10.64 0.90
C LEU A 23 17.12 9.52 -0.13
N VAL A 24 16.38 8.41 -0.03
CA VAL A 24 16.48 7.24 -0.94
C VAL A 24 15.15 6.97 -1.65
N PRO A 25 14.66 7.93 -2.48
CA PRO A 25 13.32 7.85 -3.07
C PRO A 25 13.11 6.59 -3.91
N TYR A 26 14.12 6.13 -4.67
CA TYR A 26 13.99 4.94 -5.50
C TYR A 26 13.88 3.67 -4.66
N THR A 27 14.70 3.55 -3.61
CA THR A 27 14.65 2.44 -2.65
C THR A 27 13.29 2.41 -1.96
N ASN A 28 12.79 3.57 -1.54
CA ASN A 28 11.47 3.68 -0.93
C ASN A 28 10.36 3.27 -1.91
N ALA A 29 10.45 3.66 -3.18
CA ALA A 29 9.52 3.26 -4.23
C ALA A 29 9.53 1.74 -4.47
N VAL A 30 10.71 1.10 -4.51
CA VAL A 30 10.85 -0.36 -4.65
C VAL A 30 10.17 -1.09 -3.49
N ILE A 31 10.31 -0.61 -2.25
CA ILE A 31 9.64 -1.21 -1.08
C ILE A 31 8.11 -1.13 -1.22
N HIS A 32 7.57 0.02 -1.62
CA HIS A 32 6.13 0.18 -1.81
C HIS A 32 5.60 -0.66 -2.97
N GLU A 33 6.31 -0.70 -4.09
CA GLU A 33 5.92 -1.54 -5.22
C GLU A 33 6.00 -3.03 -4.87
N THR A 34 6.94 -3.45 -4.02
CA THR A 34 7.00 -4.82 -3.48
C THR A 34 5.75 -5.13 -2.68
N GLN A 35 5.33 -4.23 -1.80
CA GLN A 35 4.11 -4.40 -1.00
C GLN A 35 2.83 -4.41 -1.85
N ARG A 36 2.75 -3.57 -2.89
CA ARG A 36 1.63 -3.54 -3.84
C ARG A 36 1.56 -4.82 -4.64
N PHE A 37 2.67 -5.20 -5.28
CA PHE A 37 2.72 -6.29 -6.25
C PHE A 37 2.66 -7.67 -5.60
N ALA A 38 3.26 -7.83 -4.43
CA ALA A 38 3.18 -9.09 -3.69
C ALA A 38 1.76 -9.35 -3.14
N ASP A 39 0.92 -8.32 -3.04
CA ASP A 39 -0.47 -8.40 -2.56
C ASP A 39 -0.60 -9.33 -1.34
N ILE A 40 0.22 -9.09 -0.31
CA ILE A 40 0.48 -10.08 0.76
C ILE A 40 -0.79 -10.47 1.53
N ILE A 41 -1.78 -9.57 1.59
CA ILE A 41 -3.05 -9.80 2.30
C ILE A 41 -4.24 -9.42 1.38
N PRO A 42 -4.55 -10.22 0.34
CA PRO A 42 -5.52 -9.86 -0.70
C PRO A 42 -6.94 -9.61 -0.16
N LEU A 43 -7.32 -10.38 0.87
CA LEU A 43 -8.65 -10.39 1.47
C LEU A 43 -8.73 -9.61 2.79
N ASN A 44 -7.60 -9.04 3.23
CA ASN A 44 -7.47 -8.38 4.52
C ASN A 44 -7.94 -9.27 5.70
N VAL A 45 -8.11 -8.69 6.89
CA VAL A 45 -8.76 -9.36 8.02
C VAL A 45 -10.28 -9.19 7.90
N PRO A 46 -11.10 -10.24 8.09
CA PRO A 46 -12.56 -10.10 8.09
C PRO A 46 -13.05 -9.11 9.16
N HIS A 47 -14.06 -8.31 8.79
CA HIS A 47 -14.75 -7.38 9.68
C HIS A 47 -16.21 -7.83 9.90
N ALA A 48 -16.90 -7.17 10.83
CA ALA A 48 -18.35 -7.29 10.98
C ALA A 48 -18.99 -5.93 11.27
N THR A 49 -20.23 -5.75 10.83
CA THR A 49 -21.00 -4.53 11.13
C THR A 49 -21.27 -4.41 12.64
N THR A 50 -21.04 -3.23 13.23
CA THR A 50 -21.24 -3.01 14.67
C THR A 50 -22.70 -2.71 15.04
N ARG A 51 -23.51 -2.37 14.03
CA ARG A 51 -24.94 -2.07 14.10
C ARG A 51 -25.57 -2.32 12.72
N ASP A 52 -26.89 -2.30 12.66
CA ASP A 52 -27.61 -2.29 11.39
C ASP A 52 -27.19 -1.07 10.56
N VAL A 53 -26.87 -1.29 9.29
CA VAL A 53 -26.41 -0.24 8.37
C VAL A 53 -27.07 -0.39 7.01
N THR A 54 -27.57 0.73 6.47
CA THR A 54 -27.99 0.79 5.07
C THR A 54 -26.78 1.18 4.23
N PHE A 55 -26.32 0.28 3.36
CA PHE A 55 -25.19 0.52 2.47
C PHE A 55 -25.60 0.27 1.02
N LYS A 56 -25.44 1.28 0.15
CA LYS A 56 -25.83 1.24 -1.27
C LYS A 56 -27.26 0.70 -1.50
N GLY A 57 -28.20 1.04 -0.62
CA GLY A 57 -29.60 0.61 -0.70
C GLY A 57 -29.92 -0.74 -0.05
N TYR A 58 -28.92 -1.47 0.44
CA TYR A 58 -29.10 -2.74 1.15
C TYR A 58 -29.05 -2.53 2.66
N VAL A 59 -29.95 -3.19 3.39
CA VAL A 59 -29.89 -3.24 4.86
C VAL A 59 -29.02 -4.42 5.28
N LEU A 60 -27.89 -4.12 5.93
CA LEU A 60 -27.00 -5.09 6.52
C LEU A 60 -27.24 -5.13 8.03
N PRO A 61 -27.75 -6.23 8.60
CA PRO A 61 -27.93 -6.37 10.04
C PRO A 61 -26.59 -6.28 10.80
N LYS A 62 -26.64 -5.95 12.09
CA LYS A 62 -25.51 -6.05 13.01
C LYS A 62 -24.89 -7.44 12.98
N GLY A 63 -23.56 -7.51 12.97
CA GLY A 63 -22.81 -8.75 12.93
C GLY A 63 -22.65 -9.35 11.53
N THR A 64 -23.13 -8.68 10.48
CA THR A 64 -22.92 -9.12 9.10
C THR A 64 -21.41 -9.13 8.79
N PRO A 65 -20.83 -10.27 8.38
CA PRO A 65 -19.42 -10.34 8.03
C PRO A 65 -19.12 -9.57 6.74
N VAL A 66 -18.01 -8.84 6.73
CA VAL A 66 -17.55 -8.02 5.61
C VAL A 66 -16.09 -8.36 5.33
N ILE A 67 -15.79 -8.72 4.08
CA ILE A 67 -14.42 -8.98 3.62
C ILE A 67 -14.00 -7.80 2.74
N PRO A 68 -13.09 -6.92 3.20
CA PRO A 68 -12.60 -5.84 2.38
C PRO A 68 -11.52 -6.36 1.43
N MET A 69 -11.90 -6.60 0.19
CA MET A 69 -10.97 -7.02 -0.87
C MET A 69 -10.02 -5.87 -1.20
N LEU A 70 -8.73 -6.03 -0.90
CA LEU A 70 -7.68 -5.05 -1.21
C LEU A 70 -7.08 -5.27 -2.60
N SER A 71 -6.97 -6.53 -3.02
CA SER A 71 -6.37 -6.92 -4.30
C SER A 71 -6.89 -6.15 -5.53
N PRO A 72 -8.22 -5.93 -5.69
CA PRO A 72 -8.73 -5.16 -6.81
C PRO A 72 -8.28 -3.69 -6.81
N ILE A 73 -8.02 -3.11 -5.64
CA ILE A 73 -7.55 -1.72 -5.49
C ILE A 73 -6.07 -1.63 -5.86
N LEU A 74 -5.26 -2.59 -5.41
CA LEU A 74 -3.81 -2.62 -5.67
C LEU A 74 -3.46 -2.99 -7.12
N ASN A 75 -4.41 -3.58 -7.86
CA ASN A 75 -4.29 -3.96 -9.27
C ASN A 75 -5.19 -3.12 -10.21
N ASP A 76 -5.77 -2.03 -9.71
CA ASP A 76 -6.66 -1.16 -10.48
C ASP A 76 -5.88 -0.42 -11.59
N LYS A 77 -6.27 -0.65 -12.85
CA LYS A 77 -5.64 -0.04 -14.05
C LYS A 77 -5.84 1.48 -14.12
N ASP A 78 -6.86 2.00 -13.46
CA ASP A 78 -7.10 3.45 -13.40
C ASP A 78 -6.19 4.13 -12.36
N ARG A 79 -5.57 3.35 -11.46
CA ARG A 79 -4.76 3.83 -10.33
C ARG A 79 -3.28 3.48 -10.47
N PHE A 80 -2.96 2.44 -11.22
CA PHE A 80 -1.61 1.97 -11.52
C PHE A 80 -1.50 1.76 -13.03
N GLN A 81 -0.53 2.43 -13.66
CA GLN A 81 -0.35 2.39 -15.11
C GLN A 81 -0.02 0.98 -15.62
N ARG A 82 0.77 0.22 -14.85
CA ARG A 82 1.27 -1.12 -15.20
C ARG A 82 1.04 -2.09 -14.04
N PRO A 83 -0.21 -2.37 -13.65
CA PRO A 83 -0.52 -3.04 -12.38
C PRO A 83 0.01 -4.49 -12.34
N ASP A 84 0.09 -5.13 -13.50
CA ASP A 84 0.58 -6.48 -13.75
C ASP A 84 2.12 -6.58 -13.86
N GLU A 85 2.81 -5.46 -13.80
CA GLU A 85 4.27 -5.41 -13.81
C GLU A 85 4.81 -4.87 -12.48
N PHE A 86 6.00 -5.33 -12.11
CA PHE A 86 6.76 -4.70 -11.03
C PHE A 86 7.36 -3.39 -11.55
N TYR A 87 6.71 -2.26 -11.23
CA TYR A 87 7.03 -0.95 -11.79
C TYR A 87 7.17 0.13 -10.69
N PRO A 88 8.36 0.28 -10.07
CA PRO A 88 8.59 1.23 -8.98
C PRO A 88 8.22 2.68 -9.29
N GLN A 89 8.18 3.05 -10.57
CA GLN A 89 7.76 4.36 -11.05
C GLN A 89 6.30 4.71 -10.67
N HIS A 90 5.47 3.76 -10.26
CA HIS A 90 4.17 4.06 -9.63
C HIS A 90 4.27 4.96 -8.40
N PHE A 91 5.44 5.03 -7.76
CA PHE A 91 5.71 5.82 -6.55
C PHE A 91 6.77 6.90 -6.78
N LEU A 92 7.08 7.24 -8.03
CA LEU A 92 8.04 8.29 -8.37
C LEU A 92 7.40 9.31 -9.30
N ASP A 93 7.70 10.60 -9.10
CA ASP A 93 7.39 11.63 -10.08
C ASP A 93 8.41 11.65 -11.24
N SER A 94 8.23 12.57 -12.19
CA SER A 94 9.14 12.73 -13.34
C SER A 94 10.55 13.18 -12.96
N GLU A 95 10.74 13.74 -11.78
CA GLU A 95 12.03 14.18 -11.25
C GLU A 95 12.72 13.08 -10.42
N GLY A 96 12.02 11.97 -10.16
CA GLY A 96 12.50 10.86 -9.34
C GLY A 96 12.29 11.05 -7.85
N ASN A 97 11.47 12.01 -7.43
CA ASN A 97 11.08 12.14 -6.03
C ASN A 97 10.01 11.11 -5.68
N PHE A 98 10.01 10.64 -4.43
CA PHE A 98 8.99 9.73 -3.95
C PHE A 98 7.64 10.44 -3.84
N ILE A 99 6.61 9.88 -4.47
CA ILE A 99 5.23 10.33 -4.35
C ILE A 99 4.38 9.27 -3.64
N ARG A 100 3.52 9.74 -2.73
CA ARG A 100 2.55 8.86 -2.06
C ARG A 100 1.35 8.66 -2.97
N ASN A 101 1.06 7.42 -3.32
CA ASN A 101 -0.19 7.06 -3.97
C ASN A 101 -1.29 6.87 -2.90
N GLU A 102 -2.37 7.65 -2.95
CA GLU A 102 -3.47 7.55 -1.98
C GLU A 102 -4.21 6.19 -2.05
N ASN A 103 -4.07 5.50 -3.17
CA ASN A 103 -4.68 4.20 -3.42
C ASN A 103 -3.84 3.04 -2.88
N PHE A 104 -2.64 3.34 -2.39
CA PHE A 104 -1.79 2.37 -1.73
C PHE A 104 -2.28 2.10 -0.32
N LEU A 105 -3.12 1.08 -0.19
CA LEU A 105 -3.74 0.66 1.07
C LEU A 105 -3.35 -0.79 1.47
N PRO A 106 -2.06 -1.15 1.51
CA PRO A 106 -1.65 -2.51 1.85
C PRO A 106 -1.98 -2.90 3.30
N PHE A 107 -2.25 -1.93 4.15
CA PHE A 107 -2.58 -2.11 5.57
C PHE A 107 -4.01 -1.69 5.91
N SER A 108 -4.93 -1.77 4.93
CA SER A 108 -6.31 -1.32 5.06
C SER A 108 -6.44 0.19 5.35
N THR A 109 -7.66 0.61 5.64
CA THR A 109 -8.01 1.93 6.17
C THR A 109 -9.19 1.82 7.12
N GLY A 110 -9.44 2.86 7.91
CA GLY A 110 -10.51 2.90 8.90
C GLY A 110 -10.17 2.18 10.21
N THR A 111 -11.17 2.06 11.08
CA THR A 111 -10.98 1.46 12.42
C THR A 111 -11.18 -0.05 12.36
N PHE A 112 -10.14 -0.79 12.74
CA PHE A 112 -10.27 -2.21 13.10
C PHE A 112 -10.38 -2.30 14.62
N LYS A 113 -11.56 -2.63 15.14
CA LYS A 113 -11.69 -3.10 16.51
C LYS A 113 -11.55 -4.61 16.50
N GLY A 114 -10.32 -5.09 16.65
CA GLY A 114 -10.09 -6.48 17.02
C GLY A 114 -10.77 -6.76 18.35
N ASN A 115 -11.24 -7.99 18.56
CA ASN A 115 -11.85 -8.40 19.82
C ASN A 115 -10.84 -8.19 20.97
N SER A 116 -10.97 -7.07 21.68
CA SER A 116 -10.33 -6.74 22.95
C SER A 116 -11.41 -6.42 23.96
#